data_AF-A0A2E5JS02-F1
#
_entry.id   AF-A0A2E5JS02-F1
#
_cell.length_a   1.000
_cell.length_b   1.000
_cell.length_c   1.000
_cell.angle_alpha   90.00
_cell.angle_beta   90.00
_cell.angle_gamma   90.00
#
_symmetry.space_group_name_H-M   'P 1'
#
loop_
_entity.id
_entity.type
_entity.pdbx_description
1 polymer ?
#
loop_
_entity_poly.entity_id
_entity_poly.type
_entity_poly.pdbx_seq_one_letter_code
_entity_poly.pdbx_strand_id
1 'polypeptide(L)'
;MKQLPNYILLAVLIIIIGFTVYPNNKIEIVVGTLTPFTIALIETFLLLKTSQINALSTTRILMIGFVLKMIFFAPFLLALIHFYAFNTHSFVFSFLGSFIAFHTLEAMFINSLFNHKQKKY
;
A
#
# COMPACT_ATOMS: atom_id res chain seq x y z
N MET A 1 3.10 16.62 -0.21
CA MET A 1 4.38 16.16 -0.80
C MET A 1 5.39 15.67 0.24
N LYS A 2 5.50 16.24 1.45
CA LYS A 2 6.47 15.82 2.49
C LYS A 2 6.34 14.36 2.99
N GLN A 3 5.22 13.68 2.76
CA GLN A 3 5.00 12.29 3.23
C GLN A 3 5.15 11.22 2.14
N LEU A 4 5.33 11.60 0.88
CA LEU A 4 5.63 10.65 -0.21
C LEU A 4 6.95 9.88 0.01
N PRO A 5 8.03 10.49 0.55
CA PRO A 5 9.24 9.76 0.89
C PRO A 5 9.02 8.65 1.92
N ASN A 6 7.99 8.76 2.78
CA ASN A 6 7.71 7.77 3.82
C ASN A 6 7.24 6.45 3.20
N TYR A 7 6.53 6.48 2.07
CA TYR A 7 6.15 5.26 1.34
C TYR A 7 7.40 4.53 0.82
N ILE A 8 8.35 5.26 0.25
CA ILE A 8 9.60 4.69 -0.28
C ILE A 8 10.44 4.12 0.86
N LEU A 9 10.60 4.88 1.95
CA LEU A 9 11.35 4.42 3.13
C LEU A 9 10.76 3.13 3.70
N LEU A 10 9.43 3.08 3.83
CA LEU A 10 8.72 1.90 4.33
C LEU A 10 8.87 0.70 3.39
N ALA A 11 8.77 0.90 2.07
CA ALA A 11 9.00 -0.15 1.08
C ALA A 11 10.42 -0.73 1.19
N VAL A 12 11.43 0.14 1.26
CA VAL A 12 12.83 -0.25 1.39
C VAL A 12 13.06 -1.01 2.70
N LEU A 13 12.49 -0.53 3.81
CA LEU A 13 12.58 -1.19 5.11
C LEU A 13 12.00 -2.60 5.07
N ILE A 14 10.81 -2.78 4.50
CA ILE A 14 10.15 -4.09 4.38
C ILE A 14 10.97 -5.03 3.48
N ILE A 15 11.53 -4.54 2.38
CA ILE A 15 12.39 -5.34 1.49
C ILE A 15 13.66 -5.78 2.22
N ILE A 16 14.33 -4.88 2.96
CA ILE A 16 15.53 -5.21 3.73
C ILE A 16 15.21 -6.29 4.77
N ILE A 17 14.14 -6.10 5.55
CA ILE A 17 13.70 -7.09 6.54
C ILE A 17 13.39 -8.42 5.86
N GLY A 18 12.64 -8.39 4.76
CA GLY A 18 12.33 -9.60 3.99
C GLY A 18 13.58 -10.32 3.53
N PHE A 19 14.56 -9.62 2.96
CA PHE A 19 15.82 -10.22 2.48
C PHE A 19 16.65 -10.83 3.62
N THR A 20 16.57 -10.28 4.83
CA THR A 20 17.24 -10.87 6.00
C THR A 20 16.56 -12.14 6.50
N VAL A 21 15.23 -12.23 6.41
CA VAL A 21 14.44 -13.38 6.90
C VAL A 21 14.38 -14.52 5.86
N TYR A 22 14.19 -14.19 4.58
CA TYR A 22 14.14 -15.15 3.47
C TYR A 22 15.15 -14.79 2.35
N PRO A 23 16.45 -15.04 2.57
CA PRO A 23 17.51 -14.61 1.64
C PRO A 23 17.43 -15.28 0.25
N ASN A 24 16.80 -16.46 0.15
CA ASN A 24 16.65 -17.21 -1.09
C ASN A 24 15.42 -16.81 -1.91
N ASN A 25 14.49 -16.03 -1.34
CA ASN A 25 13.18 -15.72 -1.94
C ASN A 25 13.03 -14.21 -2.24
N LYS A 26 14.09 -13.61 -2.79
CA LYS A 26 14.17 -12.16 -3.02
C LYS A 26 13.10 -11.67 -4.00
N ILE A 27 12.83 -12.44 -5.05
CA ILE A 27 11.87 -12.05 -6.09
C ILE A 27 10.47 -11.99 -5.48
N GLU A 28 10.13 -13.00 -4.67
CA GLU A 28 8.84 -13.12 -4.00
C GLU A 28 8.60 -11.98 -3.02
N ILE A 29 9.63 -11.60 -2.26
CA ILE A 29 9.58 -10.46 -1.35
C ILE A 29 9.40 -9.14 -2.10
N VAL A 30 10.14 -8.96 -3.19
CA VAL A 30 10.04 -7.75 -4.00
C VAL A 30 8.64 -7.65 -4.60
N VAL A 31 8.14 -8.70 -5.25
CA VAL A 31 6.79 -8.70 -5.84
C VAL A 31 5.73 -8.47 -4.76
N GLY A 32 5.81 -9.21 -3.64
CA GLY A 32 4.89 -9.06 -2.51
C GLY A 32 4.88 -7.65 -1.93
N THR A 33 6.02 -6.95 -1.89
CA THR A 33 6.10 -5.57 -1.38
C THR A 33 5.72 -4.52 -2.41
N LEU A 34 6.13 -4.71 -3.68
CA LEU A 34 5.93 -3.74 -4.75
C LEU A 34 4.46 -3.64 -5.17
N THR A 35 3.71 -4.76 -5.10
CA THR A 35 2.29 -4.77 -5.47
C THR A 35 1.46 -3.86 -4.56
N PRO A 36 1.48 -3.98 -3.22
CA PRO A 36 0.76 -3.03 -2.35
C PRO A 36 1.31 -1.60 -2.41
N PHE A 37 2.62 -1.44 -2.60
CA PHE A 37 3.26 -0.13 -2.74
C PHE A 37 2.71 0.67 -3.94
N THR A 38 2.66 0.06 -5.12
CA THR A 38 2.18 0.71 -6.35
C THR A 38 0.72 1.12 -6.23
N ILE A 39 -0.13 0.24 -5.67
CA ILE A 39 -1.54 0.54 -5.47
C ILE A 39 -1.73 1.68 -4.45
N ALA A 40 -0.99 1.67 -3.35
CA ALA A 40 -1.05 2.75 -2.36
C ALA A 40 -0.61 4.11 -2.93
N LEU A 41 0.41 4.13 -3.79
CA LEU A 41 0.84 5.34 -4.49
C LEU A 41 -0.25 5.88 -5.42
N ILE A 42 -0.88 5.00 -6.22
CA ILE A 42 -1.96 5.38 -7.15
C ILE A 42 -3.13 5.98 -6.37
N GLU A 43 -3.58 5.33 -5.30
CA GLU A 43 -4.71 5.83 -4.50
C GLU A 43 -4.39 7.16 -3.83
N THR A 44 -3.20 7.29 -3.23
CA THR A 44 -2.75 8.55 -2.62
C THR A 44 -2.66 9.68 -3.65
N PHE A 45 -2.23 9.38 -4.88
CA PHE A 45 -2.20 10.36 -5.97
C PHE A 45 -3.61 10.80 -6.40
N LEU A 46 -4.55 9.86 -6.52
CA LEU A 46 -5.96 10.17 -6.82
C LEU A 46 -6.61 11.00 -5.73
N LEU A 47 -6.32 10.69 -4.46
CA LEU A 47 -6.75 11.48 -3.29
C LEU A 47 -6.21 12.91 -3.36
N LEU A 48 -4.92 13.08 -3.67
CA LEU A 48 -4.30 14.41 -3.81
C LEU A 48 -4.87 15.24 -4.94
N LYS A 49 -5.33 14.60 -6.02
CA LYS A 49 -5.96 15.28 -7.16
C LYS A 49 -7.36 15.81 -6.82
N THR A 50 -7.99 15.31 -5.75
CA THR A 50 -9.33 15.77 -5.35
C THR A 50 -9.25 17.14 -4.67
N SER A 51 -9.91 18.13 -5.26
CA SER A 51 -9.86 19.53 -4.78
C SER A 51 -10.70 19.77 -3.51
N GLN A 52 -11.64 18.87 -3.20
CA GLN A 52 -12.55 18.99 -2.05
C GLN A 52 -12.25 17.93 -0.99
N ILE A 53 -11.28 18.24 -0.12
CA ILE A 53 -10.97 17.45 1.08
C ILE A 53 -12.05 17.74 2.13
N ASN A 54 -13.12 16.96 2.14
CA ASN A 54 -14.14 16.94 3.19
C ASN A 54 -14.22 15.51 3.76
N ALA A 55 -14.54 15.35 5.04
CA ALA A 55 -14.52 14.05 5.71
C ALA A 55 -15.34 12.98 4.94
N LEU A 56 -16.53 13.36 4.50
CA LEU A 56 -17.43 12.47 3.75
C LEU A 56 -16.86 12.04 2.39
N SER A 57 -16.25 12.98 1.64
CA SER A 57 -15.70 12.69 0.30
C SER A 57 -14.44 11.83 0.39
N THR A 58 -13.57 12.09 1.38
CA THR A 58 -12.34 11.33 1.58
C THR A 58 -12.63 9.90 2.06
N THR A 59 -13.56 9.70 3.00
CA THR A 59 -13.97 8.35 3.43
C THR A 59 -14.58 7.56 2.27
N ARG A 60 -15.39 8.22 1.42
CA ARG A 60 -15.95 7.58 0.23
C ARG A 60 -14.86 7.13 -0.75
N ILE A 61 -13.85 7.97 -1.00
CA ILE A 61 -12.73 7.63 -1.89
C ILE A 61 -11.94 6.45 -1.33
N LEU A 62 -11.62 6.46 -0.03
CA LEU A 62 -10.95 5.34 0.66
C LEU A 62 -11.74 4.03 0.57
N MET A 63 -13.06 4.07 0.80
CA MET A 63 -13.88 2.86 0.69
C MET A 63 -13.89 2.30 -0.74
N ILE A 64 -14.01 3.17 -1.73
CA ILE A 64 -13.98 2.75 -3.14
C ILE A 64 -12.58 2.20 -3.49
N GLY A 65 -11.51 2.88 -3.08
CA GLY A 65 -10.14 2.44 -3.28
C GLY A 65 -9.85 1.09 -2.62
N PHE A 66 -10.35 0.89 -1.41
CA PHE A 66 -10.27 -0.39 -0.70
C PHE A 66 -11.03 -1.52 -1.41
N VAL A 67 -12.24 -1.27 -1.91
CA VAL A 67 -12.99 -2.27 -2.68
C VAL A 67 -12.26 -2.61 -3.99
N LEU A 68 -11.74 -1.61 -4.70
CA LEU A 68 -10.95 -1.82 -5.92
C LEU A 68 -9.67 -2.61 -5.65
N LYS A 69 -8.97 -2.31 -4.55
CA LYS A 69 -7.83 -3.10 -4.04
C LYS A 69 -8.21 -4.56 -3.88
N MET A 70 -9.35 -4.86 -3.24
CA MET A 70 -9.79 -6.24 -3.03
C MET A 70 -10.12 -6.97 -4.33
N ILE A 71 -10.80 -6.28 -5.26
CA ILE A 71 -11.13 -6.82 -6.59
C ILE A 71 -9.85 -7.10 -7.40
N PHE A 72 -8.81 -6.29 -7.24
CA PHE A 72 -7.52 -6.50 -7.91
C PHE A 72 -6.67 -7.59 -7.24
N PHE A 73 -6.54 -7.55 -5.91
CA PHE A 73 -5.66 -8.47 -5.18
C PHE A 73 -6.17 -9.90 -5.17
N ALA A 74 -7.47 -10.14 -5.10
CA ALA A 74 -8.01 -11.50 -5.10
C ALA A 74 -7.59 -12.32 -6.34
N PRO A 75 -7.87 -11.90 -7.59
CA PRO A 75 -7.43 -12.62 -8.78
C PRO A 75 -5.89 -12.58 -8.96
N PHE A 76 -5.22 -11.49 -8.57
CA PHE A 76 -3.76 -11.41 -8.62
C PHE A 76 -3.08 -12.46 -7.74
N LEU A 77 -3.53 -12.61 -6.49
CA LEU A 77 -3.03 -13.61 -5.55
C LEU A 77 -3.35 -15.02 -6.05
N LEU A 78 -4.57 -15.25 -6.56
CA LEU A 78 -5.00 -16.54 -7.06
C LEU A 78 -4.15 -16.98 -8.27
N ALA A 79 -3.85 -16.04 -9.17
CA ALA A 79 -2.97 -16.27 -10.30
C ALA A 79 -1.53 -16.62 -9.87
N LEU A 80 -0.96 -15.87 -8.93
CA LEU A 80 0.40 -16.14 -8.42
C LEU A 80 0.50 -17.49 -7.71
N ILE A 81 -0.51 -17.88 -6.94
CA ILE A 81 -0.50 -19.14 -6.19
C ILE A 81 -0.66 -20.34 -7.13
N HIS A 82 -1.48 -20.24 -8.18
CA HIS A 82 -1.79 -21.39 -9.05
C HIS A 82 -0.87 -21.56 -10.25
N PHE A 83 -0.37 -20.47 -10.84
CA PHE A 83 0.37 -20.53 -12.11
C PHE A 83 1.88 -20.33 -11.94
N TYR A 84 2.36 -19.94 -10.76
CA TYR A 84 3.76 -19.61 -10.53
C TYR A 84 4.36 -20.53 -9.44
N ALA A 85 5.55 -21.11 -9.71
CA ALA A 85 6.29 -21.91 -8.74
C ALA A 85 7.00 -21.03 -7.69
N PHE A 86 6.24 -20.18 -6.99
CA PHE A 86 6.74 -19.26 -5.98
C PHE A 86 6.77 -19.90 -4.60
N ASN A 87 7.69 -19.45 -3.74
CA ASN A 87 7.56 -19.69 -2.31
C ASN A 87 6.41 -18.85 -1.75
N THR A 88 5.24 -19.46 -1.66
CA THR A 88 4.00 -18.81 -1.21
C THR A 88 4.14 -18.18 0.17
N HIS A 89 4.92 -18.76 1.08
CA HIS A 89 5.06 -18.24 2.44
C HIS A 89 5.81 -16.91 2.46
N SER A 90 6.95 -16.84 1.77
CA SER A 90 7.76 -15.62 1.67
C SER A 90 7.00 -14.49 0.98
N PHE A 91 6.26 -14.82 -0.08
CA PHE A 91 5.40 -13.89 -0.78
C PHE A 91 4.26 -13.37 0.11
N VAL A 92 3.48 -14.25 0.73
CA VAL A 92 2.31 -13.85 1.54
C VAL A 92 2.74 -12.98 2.73
N PHE A 93 3.86 -13.29 3.38
CA PHE A 93 4.34 -12.51 4.51
C PHE A 93 4.74 -11.08 4.10
N SER A 94 5.49 -10.94 3.00
CA SER A 94 5.87 -9.63 2.48
C SER A 94 4.67 -8.84 1.94
N PHE A 95 3.72 -9.51 1.28
CA PHE A 95 2.49 -8.92 0.78
C PHE A 95 1.58 -8.41 1.90
N LEU A 96 1.27 -9.24 2.89
CA LEU A 96 0.40 -8.84 4.00
C LEU A 96 1.05 -7.73 4.85
N GLY A 97 2.35 -7.89 5.17
CA GLY A 97 3.09 -6.90 5.93
C GLY A 97 3.08 -5.53 5.24
N SER A 98 3.37 -5.50 3.94
CA SER A 98 3.34 -4.26 3.15
C SER A 98 1.93 -3.70 2.96
N PHE A 99 0.93 -4.55 2.72
CA PHE A 99 -0.47 -4.13 2.61
C PHE A 99 -0.95 -3.38 3.85
N ILE A 100 -0.73 -3.97 5.05
CA ILE A 100 -1.13 -3.35 6.31
C ILE A 100 -0.35 -2.04 6.54
N ALA A 101 0.95 -2.06 6.28
CA ALA A 101 1.82 -0.92 6.53
C ALA A 101 1.47 0.27 5.63
N PHE A 102 1.26 0.05 4.33
CA PHE A 102 0.86 1.11 3.40
C PHE A 102 -0.57 1.61 3.64
N HIS A 103 -1.51 0.73 4.00
CA HIS A 103 -2.87 1.16 4.32
C HIS A 103 -2.90 2.03 5.59
N THR A 104 -2.09 1.68 6.60
CA THR A 104 -1.93 2.50 7.80
C THR A 104 -1.32 3.86 7.45
N LEU A 105 -0.28 3.88 6.63
CA LEU A 105 0.39 5.13 6.21
C LEU A 105 -0.54 6.04 5.40
N GLU A 106 -1.38 5.46 4.54
CA GLU A 106 -2.44 6.16 3.81
C GLU A 106 -3.45 6.82 4.77
N ALA A 107 -3.94 6.09 5.78
CA ALA A 107 -4.82 6.66 6.80
C ALA A 107 -4.16 7.80 7.58
N MET A 108 -2.88 7.64 7.97
CA MET A 108 -2.10 8.70 8.64
C MET A 108 -1.92 9.93 7.74
N PHE A 109 -1.65 9.73 6.45
CA PHE A 109 -1.50 10.79 5.48
C PHE A 109 -2.78 11.61 5.34
N ILE A 110 -3.92 10.94 5.22
CA ILE A 110 -5.24 11.57 5.15
C ILE A 110 -5.55 12.36 6.41
N ASN A 111 -5.30 11.79 7.59
CA ASN A 111 -5.48 12.49 8.86
C ASN A 111 -4.62 13.76 8.93
N SER A 112 -3.38 13.70 8.43
CA SER A 112 -2.51 14.88 8.34
C SER A 112 -3.07 15.94 7.40
N LEU A 113 -3.72 15.58 6.30
CA LEU A 113 -4.35 16.54 5.38
C LEU A 113 -5.54 17.26 6.04
N PHE A 114 -6.36 16.53 6.80
CA PHE A 114 -7.48 17.11 7.55
C PHE A 114 -7.02 18.11 8.61
N ASN A 115 -6.05 17.71 9.44
CA ASN A 115 -5.51 18.59 10.49
C ASN A 115 -4.83 19.84 9.92
N HIS A 116 -4.18 19.74 8.76
CA HIS A 116 -3.57 20.90 8.11
C HIS A 116 -4.63 21.87 7.56
N LYS A 117 -5.74 21.36 7.00
CA LYS A 117 -6.85 22.19 6.52
C LYS A 117 -7.56 22.91 7.66
N GLN A 118 -7.78 22.23 8.79
CA GLN A 118 -8.41 22.84 9.98
C GLN A 118 -7.56 23.96 10.59
N LYS A 119 -6.23 23.90 10.52
CA LYS A 119 -5.33 24.96 11.03
C LYS A 119 -5.30 26.23 10.18
N LYS A 120 -5.88 26.21 8.97
CA LYS A 120 -5.89 27.34 8.03
C LYS A 120 -7.18 28.17 8.11
N TYR A 121 -8.17 27.70 8.85
CA TYR A 121 -9.41 28.39 9.22
C TYR A 121 -9.43 28.63 10.73
#